data_AF-D9Q315-F1
#
_entry.id   AF-D9Q315-F1
#
_cell.length_a   1.000
_cell.length_b   1.000
_cell.length_c   1.000
_cell.angle_alpha   90.00
_cell.angle_beta   90.00
_cell.angle_gamma   90.00
#
_symmetry.space_group_name_H-M   'P 1'
#
loop_
_entity.id
_entity.type
_entity.pdbx_description
1 polymer ?
#
loop_
_entity_poly.entity_id
_entity_poly.type
_entity_poly.pdbx_seq_one_letter_code
_entity_poly.pdbx_strand_id
1 'polypeptide(L)'
;MEEALKGDEIFSDVLAEAFLTECPATPLSHLAEGSEGLAAEGVPYQVSAYVTRACNLRCLHCYISADKPLPDELSYEEWSRAFSELVDLGTRVLYILGGEPMLRRDIYDIISSASGLGMKVSMSTNGTLIGKREAVRLRESGLSEVQVSLDGPSEAINDSIRPPGSFRAAISAIRHLKEVGLRVTIGVTLFSANEAYVKSMIDLAKNLGVDSITFEALAPFGRAIVNRLQRPSENIWRTILPLAAGSPRISLSSMRFLMPISLLQESYRKAKELLGKSSYQTCPAGRSRMVIDANGDVYGCELLIGLMKPEGNVRRDSIKELWRGGFGGLRRRDLSNVLPCSSCTMYELCRGGCPARALQRYRTLRAPDPMCPYVKGRPVPSASRL
;
A
#
# COMPACT_ATOMS: atom_id res chain seq x y z
N MET A 1 -5.92 37.81 0.36
CA MET A 1 -6.00 37.08 -0.92
C MET A 1 -4.66 36.47 -1.32
N GLU A 2 -3.53 37.06 -0.94
CA GLU A 2 -2.18 36.45 -1.11
C GLU A 2 -1.85 35.31 -0.12
N GLU A 3 -2.39 35.32 1.10
CA GLU A 3 -2.18 34.21 2.06
C GLU A 3 -2.92 32.91 1.67
N ALA A 4 -4.01 33.00 0.90
CA ALA A 4 -4.71 31.82 0.38
C ALA A 4 -3.92 31.15 -0.76
N LEU A 5 -3.25 31.95 -1.61
CA LEU A 5 -2.48 31.46 -2.75
C LEU A 5 -1.16 30.77 -2.35
N LYS A 6 -0.51 31.21 -1.26
CA LYS A 6 0.67 30.51 -0.70
C LYS A 6 0.30 29.16 -0.06
N GLY A 7 -0.91 29.02 0.46
CA GLY A 7 -1.43 27.73 0.93
C GLY A 7 -1.56 26.74 -0.22
N ASP A 8 -2.14 27.16 -1.34
CA ASP A 8 -2.36 26.32 -2.51
C ASP A 8 -1.06 25.76 -3.13
N GLU A 9 0.03 26.53 -3.13
CA GLU A 9 1.34 26.06 -3.62
C GLU A 9 1.98 24.99 -2.71
N ILE A 10 1.95 25.19 -1.39
CA ILE A 10 2.49 24.21 -0.42
C ILE A 10 1.68 22.91 -0.45
N PHE A 11 0.34 23.02 -0.55
CA PHE A 11 -0.51 21.85 -0.67
C PHE A 11 -0.21 21.08 -1.95
N SER A 12 0.03 21.76 -3.06
CA SER A 12 0.26 21.11 -4.34
C SER A 12 1.63 20.41 -4.42
N ASP A 13 2.65 20.82 -3.65
CA ASP A 13 3.93 20.10 -3.57
C ASP A 13 3.82 18.83 -2.73
N VAL A 14 3.24 18.93 -1.52
CA VAL A 14 2.94 17.76 -0.65
C VAL A 14 2.07 16.75 -1.40
N LEU A 15 1.12 17.25 -2.18
CA LEU A 15 0.27 16.41 -2.99
C LEU A 15 0.95 15.85 -4.21
N ALA A 16 1.82 16.58 -4.90
CA ALA A 16 2.59 16.04 -6.01
C ALA A 16 3.53 14.92 -5.52
N GLU A 17 4.16 15.08 -4.37
CA GLU A 17 4.98 14.05 -3.74
C GLU A 17 4.14 12.84 -3.31
N ALA A 18 3.01 13.05 -2.63
CA ALA A 18 2.04 11.98 -2.33
C ALA A 18 1.58 11.29 -3.63
N PHE A 19 1.28 12.06 -4.68
CA PHE A 19 0.82 11.56 -5.97
C PHE A 19 1.86 10.69 -6.70
N LEU A 20 3.15 11.03 -6.56
CA LEU A 20 4.28 10.29 -7.11
C LEU A 20 4.61 9.04 -6.29
N THR A 21 4.36 9.05 -4.99
CA THR A 21 4.65 7.97 -4.04
C THR A 21 3.46 7.03 -3.79
N GLU A 22 2.26 7.37 -4.28
CA GLU A 22 1.00 6.68 -3.94
C GLU A 22 0.77 5.36 -4.70
N CYS A 23 1.15 4.26 -4.06
CA CYS A 23 0.39 3.02 -4.12
C CYS A 23 -0.19 2.70 -2.71
N PRO A 24 -1.49 2.34 -2.57
CA PRO A 24 -2.10 1.86 -1.29
C PRO A 24 -1.18 0.90 -0.53
N ALA A 25 -0.54 0.14 -1.36
CA ALA A 25 0.11 -1.10 -1.17
C ALA A 25 1.56 -0.94 -0.66
N THR A 26 2.08 0.28 -0.54
CA THR A 26 3.43 0.56 -0.01
C THR A 26 3.51 1.85 0.83
N PRO A 27 3.16 1.79 2.11
CA PRO A 27 3.16 2.96 2.98
C PRO A 27 4.49 3.02 3.76
N LEU A 28 5.63 3.05 3.06
CA LEU A 28 6.96 2.97 3.67
C LEU A 28 7.71 4.30 3.54
N SER A 29 8.17 4.83 4.67
CA SER A 29 8.85 6.13 4.72
C SER A 29 10.22 6.11 4.02
N HIS A 30 10.96 5.01 4.08
CA HIS A 30 12.25 4.89 3.38
C HIS A 30 12.14 4.78 1.84
N LEU A 31 10.93 4.55 1.29
CA LEU A 31 10.68 4.64 -0.14
C LEU A 31 10.42 6.08 -0.59
N ALA A 32 10.04 6.97 0.34
CA ALA A 32 9.99 8.40 0.09
C ALA A 32 11.41 9.02 0.07
N GLU A 33 12.41 8.40 0.71
CA GLU A 33 13.81 8.86 0.75
C GLU A 33 14.60 8.62 -0.56
N GLY A 34 13.93 8.29 -1.67
CA GLY A 34 14.58 8.12 -2.98
C GLY A 34 13.56 8.02 -4.12
N SER A 35 13.33 9.13 -4.82
CA SER A 35 12.44 9.24 -5.99
C SER A 35 12.86 8.37 -7.19
N GLU A 36 14.07 7.81 -7.16
CA GLU A 36 14.68 7.02 -8.24
C GLU A 36 13.97 5.67 -8.49
N GLY A 37 13.38 5.06 -7.45
CA GLY A 37 12.74 3.74 -7.56
C GLY A 37 11.35 3.75 -8.21
N LEU A 38 10.62 4.86 -8.06
CA LEU A 38 9.24 5.01 -8.56
C LEU A 38 9.20 5.28 -10.07
N ALA A 39 10.29 5.81 -10.62
CA ALA A 39 10.49 6.08 -12.04
C ALA A 39 11.19 4.93 -12.79
N ALA A 40 11.57 3.86 -12.08
CA ALA A 40 12.22 2.68 -12.63
C ALA A 40 11.20 1.80 -13.38
N GLU A 41 11.00 2.10 -14.67
CA GLU A 41 10.22 1.23 -15.54
C GLU A 41 11.05 0.03 -16.00
N GLY A 42 10.44 -1.15 -16.02
CA GLY A 42 11.05 -2.35 -16.57
C GLY A 42 11.79 -3.24 -15.56
N VAL A 43 11.90 -2.83 -14.30
CA VAL A 43 12.40 -3.66 -13.19
C VAL A 43 11.38 -3.74 -12.05
N PRO A 44 11.24 -4.87 -11.35
CA PRO A 44 10.36 -4.98 -10.19
C PRO A 44 11.09 -4.37 -8.98
N TYR A 45 11.26 -3.04 -8.98
CA TYR A 45 12.04 -2.31 -7.98
C TYR A 45 11.60 -2.66 -6.55
N GLN A 46 10.29 -2.80 -6.35
CA GLN A 46 9.70 -3.22 -5.09
C GLN A 46 8.87 -4.51 -5.25
N VAL A 47 9.02 -5.44 -4.33
CA VAL A 47 8.16 -6.63 -4.21
C VAL A 47 7.49 -6.68 -2.86
N SER A 48 6.19 -7.00 -2.85
CA SER A 48 5.49 -7.35 -1.61
C SER A 48 5.36 -8.87 -1.50
N ALA A 49 5.79 -9.43 -0.37
CA ALA A 49 5.76 -10.86 -0.10
C ALA A 49 4.76 -11.14 1.03
N TYR A 50 3.64 -11.80 0.72
CA TYR A 50 2.76 -12.31 1.77
C TYR A 50 3.33 -13.63 2.26
N VAL A 51 4.11 -13.61 3.35
CA VAL A 51 4.83 -14.81 3.79
C VAL A 51 3.92 -15.86 4.44
N THR A 52 2.71 -15.46 4.83
CA THR A 52 1.66 -16.34 5.35
C THR A 52 0.28 -15.71 5.19
N ARG A 53 -0.79 -16.50 5.11
CA ARG A 53 -2.19 -16.03 5.25
C ARG A 53 -2.73 -16.15 6.67
N ALA A 54 -1.96 -16.76 7.57
CA ALA A 54 -2.32 -16.85 8.98
C ALA A 54 -2.38 -15.45 9.62
N CYS A 55 -3.41 -15.19 10.41
CA CYS A 55 -3.48 -13.99 11.26
C CYS A 55 -4.13 -14.35 12.60
N ASN A 56 -3.58 -13.80 13.69
CA ASN A 56 -4.14 -13.96 15.02
C ASN A 56 -5.21 -12.91 15.36
N LEU A 57 -5.49 -11.98 14.45
CA LEU A 57 -6.54 -10.99 14.56
C LEU A 57 -7.59 -11.15 13.44
N ARG A 58 -8.79 -10.63 13.68
CA ARG A 58 -9.90 -10.57 12.70
C ARG A 58 -10.43 -9.14 12.54
N CYS A 59 -9.54 -8.21 12.17
CA CYS A 59 -9.86 -6.79 12.01
C CYS A 59 -11.04 -6.57 11.04
N LEU A 60 -11.90 -5.59 11.35
CA LEU A 60 -13.13 -5.34 10.60
C LEU A 60 -12.89 -4.96 9.13
N HIS A 61 -11.78 -4.29 8.83
CA HIS A 61 -11.47 -3.75 7.50
C HIS A 61 -10.53 -4.61 6.65
N CYS A 62 -10.05 -5.74 7.17
CA CYS A 62 -8.98 -6.52 6.53
C CYS A 62 -9.31 -6.89 5.08
N TYR A 63 -8.59 -6.29 4.13
CA TYR A 63 -8.88 -6.41 2.70
C TYR A 63 -8.59 -7.81 2.13
N ILE A 64 -7.65 -8.55 2.72
CA ILE A 64 -7.37 -9.95 2.35
C ILE A 64 -8.19 -10.98 3.13
N SER A 65 -9.00 -10.55 4.12
CA SER A 65 -9.74 -11.46 5.00
C SER A 65 -8.87 -12.57 5.62
N ALA A 66 -7.63 -12.26 6.02
CA ALA A 66 -6.69 -13.24 6.58
C ALA A 66 -7.28 -14.01 7.76
N ASP A 67 -6.90 -15.28 7.86
CA ASP A 67 -7.44 -16.23 8.84
C ASP A 67 -6.40 -17.34 9.12
N LYS A 68 -6.54 -18.50 8.48
CA LYS A 68 -5.60 -19.62 8.59
C LYS A 68 -4.48 -19.54 7.53
N PRO A 69 -3.32 -20.19 7.76
CA PRO A 69 -2.33 -20.33 6.70
C PRO A 69 -2.91 -21.07 5.49
N LEU A 70 -2.36 -20.81 4.30
CA LEU A 70 -2.65 -21.65 3.14
C LEU A 70 -2.08 -23.06 3.36
N PRO A 71 -2.69 -24.11 2.78
CA PRO A 71 -2.18 -25.47 2.91
C PRO A 71 -0.82 -25.66 2.23
N ASP A 72 -0.49 -24.80 1.27
CA ASP A 72 0.67 -24.89 0.39
C ASP A 72 1.57 -23.64 0.49
N GLU A 73 1.70 -23.03 1.66
CA GLU A 73 2.62 -21.89 1.85
C GLU A 73 4.07 -22.28 1.48
N LEU A 74 4.81 -21.33 0.89
CA LEU A 74 6.21 -21.50 0.54
C LEU A 74 7.03 -21.80 1.79
N SER A 75 7.99 -22.69 1.64
CA SER A 75 9.07 -22.95 2.61
C SER A 75 10.06 -21.78 2.66
N TYR A 76 10.93 -21.79 3.68
CA TYR A 76 12.03 -20.82 3.77
C TYR A 76 12.94 -20.89 2.53
N GLU A 77 13.28 -22.10 2.09
CA GLU A 77 14.18 -22.35 0.97
C GLU A 77 13.59 -21.81 -0.35
N GLU A 78 12.29 -21.96 -0.53
CA GLU A 78 11.58 -21.40 -1.70
C GLU A 78 11.56 -19.86 -1.68
N TRP A 79 11.34 -19.25 -0.52
CA TRP A 79 11.44 -17.80 -0.37
C TRP A 79 12.85 -17.29 -0.64
N SER A 80 13.86 -17.95 -0.07
CA SER A 80 15.27 -17.59 -0.25
C SER A 80 15.67 -17.64 -1.73
N ARG A 81 15.28 -18.70 -2.46
CA ARG A 81 15.48 -18.78 -3.91
C ARG A 81 14.79 -17.65 -4.66
N ALA A 82 13.52 -17.38 -4.33
CA ALA A 82 12.77 -16.30 -4.97
C ALA A 82 13.43 -14.93 -4.76
N PHE A 83 13.99 -14.66 -3.58
CA PHE A 83 14.71 -13.41 -3.32
C PHE A 83 15.99 -13.29 -4.15
N SER A 84 16.74 -14.38 -4.33
CA SER A 84 17.91 -14.38 -5.21
C SER A 84 17.53 -14.01 -6.65
N GLU A 85 16.49 -14.64 -7.21
CA GLU A 85 15.99 -14.33 -8.56
C GLU A 85 15.52 -12.86 -8.69
N LEU A 86 14.89 -12.32 -7.64
CA LEU A 86 14.44 -10.93 -7.60
C LEU A 86 15.59 -9.92 -7.58
N VAL A 87 16.65 -10.19 -6.81
CA VAL A 87 17.84 -9.32 -6.78
C VAL A 87 18.53 -9.32 -8.15
N ASP A 88 18.63 -10.47 -8.82
CA ASP A 88 19.15 -10.55 -10.19
C ASP A 88 18.32 -9.76 -11.22
N LEU A 89 17.03 -9.54 -10.92
CA LEU A 89 16.12 -8.70 -11.69
C LEU A 89 16.19 -7.21 -11.35
N GLY A 90 16.98 -6.83 -10.33
CA GLY A 90 17.13 -5.46 -9.88
C GLY A 90 16.13 -5.03 -8.82
N THR A 91 15.42 -5.95 -8.16
CA THR A 91 14.61 -5.62 -6.98
C THR A 91 15.51 -5.09 -5.86
N ARG A 92 15.12 -3.95 -5.28
CA ARG A 92 15.86 -3.31 -4.19
C ARG A 92 15.10 -3.27 -2.88
N VAL A 93 13.77 -3.33 -2.93
CA VAL A 93 12.92 -3.21 -1.76
C VAL A 93 11.98 -4.40 -1.63
N LEU A 94 12.02 -5.04 -0.47
CA LEU A 94 11.11 -6.13 -0.11
C LEU A 94 10.20 -5.67 1.01
N TYR A 95 8.89 -5.72 0.78
CA TYR A 95 7.89 -5.47 1.80
C TYR A 95 7.22 -6.76 2.24
N ILE A 96 7.57 -7.22 3.45
CA ILE A 96 7.02 -8.41 4.06
C ILE A 96 5.65 -8.09 4.64
N LEU A 97 4.66 -8.80 4.13
CA LEU A 97 3.26 -8.76 4.51
C LEU A 97 2.81 -10.18 4.88
N GLY A 98 1.52 -10.33 5.14
CA GLY A 98 0.91 -11.63 5.38
C GLY A 98 -0.54 -11.44 5.80
N GLY A 99 -1.04 -12.37 6.60
CA GLY A 99 -2.03 -12.04 7.63
C GLY A 99 -1.34 -11.35 8.81
N GLU A 100 -0.46 -12.07 9.50
CA GLU A 100 0.50 -11.56 10.47
C GLU A 100 1.85 -12.28 10.28
N PRO A 101 2.90 -11.61 9.76
CA PRO A 101 4.20 -12.24 9.51
C PRO A 101 4.83 -12.85 10.76
N MET A 102 4.62 -12.26 11.94
CA MET A 102 5.20 -12.73 13.20
C MET A 102 4.66 -14.10 13.67
N LEU A 103 3.61 -14.64 13.03
CA LEU A 103 3.17 -16.01 13.27
C LEU A 103 4.06 -17.06 12.62
N ARG A 104 4.89 -16.65 11.65
CA ARG A 104 5.75 -17.55 10.90
C ARG A 104 7.03 -17.83 11.69
N ARG A 105 7.39 -19.11 11.85
CA ARG A 105 8.50 -19.54 12.74
C ARG A 105 9.88 -19.10 12.24
N ASP A 106 10.05 -19.08 10.93
CA ASP A 106 11.27 -18.75 10.17
C ASP A 106 11.30 -17.28 9.70
N ILE A 107 10.45 -16.40 10.26
CA ILE A 107 10.33 -15.00 9.80
C ILE A 107 11.66 -14.25 9.87
N TYR A 108 12.46 -14.49 10.91
CA TYR A 108 13.77 -13.88 11.10
C TYR A 108 14.76 -14.32 10.03
N ASP A 109 14.73 -15.61 9.67
CA ASP A 109 15.59 -16.18 8.64
C ASP A 109 15.20 -15.65 7.26
N ILE A 110 13.90 -15.48 6.98
CA ILE A 110 13.37 -14.84 5.77
C ILE A 110 13.88 -13.40 5.65
N ILE A 111 13.79 -12.60 6.72
CA ILE A 111 14.29 -11.22 6.75
C ILE A 111 15.81 -11.22 6.51
N SER A 112 16.55 -12.07 7.21
CA SER A 112 18.01 -12.18 7.09
C SER A 112 18.44 -12.58 5.69
N SER A 113 17.75 -13.53 5.06
CA SER A 113 18.02 -13.96 3.69
C SER A 113 17.87 -12.81 2.68
N ALA A 114 16.78 -12.04 2.76
CA ALA A 114 16.57 -10.92 1.84
C ALA A 114 17.54 -9.76 2.11
N SER A 115 17.77 -9.42 3.39
CA SER A 115 18.69 -8.36 3.80
C SER A 115 20.14 -8.67 3.40
N GLY A 116 20.58 -9.92 3.59
CA GLY A 116 21.91 -10.40 3.20
C GLY A 116 22.18 -10.35 1.70
N LEU A 117 21.13 -10.38 0.87
CA LEU A 117 21.22 -10.17 -0.58
C LEU A 117 21.24 -8.67 -0.97
N GLY A 118 21.24 -7.75 0.00
CA GLY A 118 21.32 -6.31 -0.22
C GLY A 118 19.98 -5.61 -0.45
N MET A 119 18.85 -6.29 -0.22
CA MET A 119 17.53 -5.64 -0.26
C MET A 119 17.29 -4.79 0.99
N LYS A 120 16.63 -3.64 0.84
CA LYS A 120 15.99 -2.96 1.96
C LYS A 120 14.70 -3.70 2.31
N VAL A 121 14.66 -4.27 3.50
CA VAL A 121 13.52 -5.10 3.96
C VAL A 121 12.68 -4.32 4.94
N SER A 122 11.37 -4.30 4.72
CA SER A 122 10.40 -3.76 5.68
C SER A 122 9.29 -4.74 5.94
N MET A 123 8.58 -4.56 7.04
CA MET A 123 7.51 -5.47 7.46
C MET A 123 6.31 -4.70 7.99
N SER A 124 5.09 -5.17 7.67
CA SER A 124 3.87 -4.75 8.35
C SER A 124 3.47 -5.78 9.39
N THR A 125 3.09 -5.32 10.58
CA THR A 125 2.67 -6.18 11.70
C THR A 125 1.55 -5.52 12.49
N ASN A 126 0.73 -6.33 13.12
CA ASN A 126 -0.24 -5.89 14.12
C ASN A 126 0.39 -5.65 15.51
N GLY A 127 1.67 -6.00 15.69
CA GLY A 127 2.44 -5.75 16.91
C GLY A 127 2.15 -6.68 18.09
N THR A 128 1.12 -7.53 18.02
CA THR A 128 0.68 -8.35 19.16
C THR A 128 1.69 -9.39 19.64
N LEU A 129 2.65 -9.75 18.78
CA LEU A 129 3.68 -10.75 19.05
C LEU A 129 5.09 -10.14 19.22
N ILE A 130 5.20 -8.81 19.38
CA ILE A 130 6.49 -8.13 19.47
C ILE A 130 6.78 -7.70 20.92
N GLY A 131 7.48 -8.57 21.65
CA GLY A 131 8.14 -8.25 22.90
C GLY A 131 9.55 -7.68 22.70
N LYS A 132 10.27 -7.47 23.80
CA LYS A 132 11.67 -7.01 23.77
C LYS A 132 12.58 -7.96 23.00
N ARG A 133 12.42 -9.26 23.23
CA ARG A 133 13.20 -10.31 22.56
C ARG A 133 12.96 -10.27 21.06
N GLU A 134 11.71 -10.20 20.64
CA GLU A 134 11.34 -10.20 19.23
C GLU A 134 11.82 -8.93 18.53
N ALA A 135 11.75 -7.77 19.19
CA ALA A 135 12.30 -6.53 18.66
C ALA A 135 13.82 -6.62 18.41
N VAL A 136 14.59 -7.16 19.35
CA VAL A 136 16.04 -7.41 19.17
C VAL A 136 16.29 -8.32 17.97
N ARG A 137 15.57 -9.44 17.89
CA ARG A 137 15.73 -10.38 16.77
C ARG A 137 15.38 -9.76 15.42
N LEU A 138 14.33 -8.93 15.34
CA LEU A 138 13.98 -8.22 14.10
C LEU A 138 15.10 -7.28 13.67
N ARG A 139 15.71 -6.55 14.63
CA ARG A 139 16.84 -5.67 14.37
C ARG A 139 18.07 -6.44 13.88
N GLU A 140 18.43 -7.52 14.57
CA GLU A 140 19.57 -8.39 14.23
C GLU A 140 19.39 -9.09 12.88
N SER A 141 18.15 -9.37 12.48
CA SER A 141 17.84 -9.98 11.18
C SER A 141 18.06 -9.02 10.00
N GLY A 142 18.35 -7.74 10.23
CA GLY A 142 18.59 -6.76 9.17
C GLY A 142 17.33 -6.02 8.69
N LEU A 143 16.25 -6.04 9.47
CA LEU A 143 15.03 -5.29 9.14
C LEU A 143 15.30 -3.78 9.15
N SER A 144 14.89 -3.09 8.09
CA SER A 144 15.14 -1.66 7.92
C SER A 144 14.06 -0.78 8.53
N GLU A 145 12.78 -1.17 8.40
CA GLU A 145 11.64 -0.42 8.92
C GLU A 145 10.47 -1.37 9.27
N VAL A 146 9.76 -1.07 10.35
CA VAL A 146 8.53 -1.77 10.75
C VAL A 146 7.35 -0.81 10.68
N GLN A 147 6.31 -1.20 9.96
CA GLN A 147 5.01 -0.57 10.06
C GLN A 147 4.16 -1.32 11.10
N VAL A 148 3.79 -0.63 12.19
CA VAL A 148 2.86 -1.14 13.19
C VAL A 148 1.46 -0.62 12.90
N SER A 149 0.52 -1.53 12.72
CA SER A 149 -0.87 -1.20 12.42
C SER A 149 -1.63 -0.73 13.67
N LEU A 150 -2.19 0.49 13.65
CA LEU A 150 -2.93 1.08 14.76
C LEU A 150 -4.02 2.03 14.23
N ASP A 151 -5.30 1.73 14.49
CA ASP A 151 -6.43 2.44 13.83
C ASP A 151 -7.21 3.40 14.73
N GLY A 152 -6.73 3.62 15.95
CA GLY A 152 -7.35 4.54 16.91
C GLY A 152 -6.36 5.04 17.96
N PRO A 153 -6.57 6.26 18.51
CA PRO A 153 -5.62 6.89 19.42
C PRO A 153 -5.75 6.38 20.86
N SER A 154 -6.69 5.47 21.12
CA SER A 154 -6.96 4.89 22.42
C SER A 154 -7.47 3.45 22.26
N GLU A 155 -7.43 2.69 23.37
CA GLU A 155 -7.95 1.33 23.43
C GLU A 155 -9.41 1.28 22.98
N ALA A 156 -10.26 2.20 23.45
CA ALA A 156 -11.68 2.24 23.10
C ALA A 156 -11.92 2.36 21.58
N ILE A 157 -11.13 3.15 20.86
CA ILE A 157 -11.31 3.36 19.43
C ILE A 157 -10.65 2.25 18.62
N ASN A 158 -9.37 1.95 18.88
CA ASN A 158 -8.65 0.93 18.13
C ASN A 158 -9.29 -0.46 18.32
N ASP A 159 -9.67 -0.81 19.56
CA ASP A 159 -10.17 -2.15 19.86
C ASP A 159 -11.64 -2.36 19.42
N SER A 160 -12.31 -1.29 18.98
CA SER A 160 -13.60 -1.39 18.27
C SER A 160 -13.41 -1.82 16.80
N ILE A 161 -12.19 -1.68 16.26
CA ILE A 161 -11.84 -1.95 14.85
C ILE A 161 -11.00 -3.22 14.73
N ARG A 162 -10.04 -3.37 15.63
CA ARG A 162 -9.16 -4.52 15.79
C ARG A 162 -9.54 -5.24 17.09
N PRO A 163 -9.40 -6.56 17.22
CA PRO A 163 -9.83 -7.26 18.43
C PRO A 163 -9.26 -6.69 19.75
N PRO A 164 -9.95 -6.89 20.89
CA PRO A 164 -9.53 -6.37 22.19
C PRO A 164 -8.09 -6.73 22.59
N GLY A 165 -7.41 -5.79 23.24
CA GLY A 165 -6.01 -5.86 23.65
C GLY A 165 -5.01 -5.43 22.56
N SER A 166 -5.47 -5.23 21.32
CA SER A 166 -4.58 -4.89 20.21
C SER A 166 -3.96 -3.49 20.33
N PHE A 167 -4.66 -2.51 20.91
CA PHE A 167 -4.09 -1.18 21.15
C PHE A 167 -2.87 -1.26 22.08
N ARG A 168 -3.04 -1.88 23.26
CA ARG A 168 -1.96 -1.99 24.25
C ARG A 168 -0.77 -2.76 23.70
N ALA A 169 -1.02 -3.82 22.94
CA ALA A 169 0.04 -4.61 22.34
C ALA A 169 0.80 -3.83 21.26
N ALA A 170 0.10 -3.11 20.37
CA ALA A 170 0.73 -2.26 19.36
C ALA A 170 1.57 -1.13 19.98
N ILE A 171 1.07 -0.45 21.03
CA ILE A 171 1.85 0.57 21.76
C ILE A 171 3.10 -0.02 22.40
N SER A 172 2.99 -1.21 23.01
CA SER A 172 4.15 -1.89 23.58
C SER A 172 5.18 -2.29 22.52
N ALA A 173 4.72 -2.81 21.39
CA ALA A 173 5.57 -3.18 20.26
C ALA A 173 6.34 -1.97 19.72
N ILE A 174 5.65 -0.84 19.50
CA ILE A 174 6.27 0.41 19.05
C ILE A 174 7.42 0.81 19.99
N ARG A 175 7.19 0.78 21.32
CA ARG A 175 8.23 1.12 22.30
C ARG A 175 9.44 0.19 22.20
N HIS A 176 9.22 -1.13 22.18
CA HIS A 176 10.32 -2.09 22.08
C HIS A 176 11.12 -1.94 20.78
N LEU A 177 10.44 -1.68 19.65
CA LEU A 177 11.08 -1.46 18.36
C LEU A 177 11.92 -0.18 18.34
N LYS A 178 11.42 0.90 18.95
CA LYS A 178 12.17 2.16 19.10
C LYS A 178 13.37 2.00 20.04
N GLU A 179 13.23 1.24 21.14
CA GLU A 179 14.32 0.96 22.09
C GLU A 179 15.53 0.29 21.41
N VAL A 180 15.31 -0.59 20.42
CA VAL A 180 16.37 -1.25 19.65
C VAL A 180 16.85 -0.45 18.42
N GLY A 181 16.35 0.78 18.27
CA GLY A 181 16.76 1.68 17.18
C GLY A 181 16.19 1.33 15.80
N LEU A 182 15.11 0.54 15.71
CA LEU A 182 14.42 0.34 14.44
C LEU A 182 13.63 1.59 14.05
N ARG A 183 13.56 1.85 12.74
CA ARG A 183 12.61 2.83 12.19
C ARG A 183 11.20 2.25 12.31
N VAL A 184 10.29 3.03 12.86
CA VAL A 184 8.90 2.63 13.10
C VAL A 184 7.96 3.61 12.43
N THR A 185 7.00 3.07 11.70
CA THR A 185 5.90 3.80 11.09
C THR A 185 4.58 3.31 11.66
N ILE A 186 3.68 4.24 12.01
CA ILE A 186 2.30 3.87 12.35
C ILE A 186 1.49 3.81 11.06
N GLY A 187 0.87 2.66 10.79
CA GLY A 187 -0.07 2.49 9.67
C GLY A 187 -1.51 2.61 10.15
N VAL A 188 -2.27 3.53 9.57
CA VAL A 188 -3.68 3.78 9.89
C VAL A 188 -4.53 3.52 8.65
N THR A 189 -5.47 2.59 8.73
CA THR A 189 -6.55 2.47 7.74
C THR A 189 -7.67 3.43 8.13
N LEU A 190 -7.89 4.45 7.29
CA LEU A 190 -8.83 5.53 7.52
C LEU A 190 -10.19 5.23 6.90
N PHE A 191 -11.24 5.34 7.71
CA PHE A 191 -12.63 5.16 7.30
C PHE A 191 -13.57 5.98 8.19
N SER A 192 -14.87 6.01 7.84
CA SER A 192 -15.84 6.90 8.49
C SER A 192 -15.88 6.74 10.02
N ALA A 193 -15.61 5.55 10.55
CA ALA A 193 -15.66 5.31 12.00
C ALA A 193 -14.45 5.90 12.77
N ASN A 194 -13.32 6.17 12.12
CA ASN A 194 -12.12 6.66 12.79
C ASN A 194 -11.56 7.99 12.24
N GLU A 195 -12.14 8.54 11.18
CA GLU A 195 -11.62 9.75 10.53
C GLU A 195 -11.62 11.00 11.43
N ALA A 196 -12.52 11.06 12.41
CA ALA A 196 -12.56 12.15 13.37
C ALA A 196 -11.30 12.22 14.26
N TYR A 197 -10.51 11.15 14.33
CA TYR A 197 -9.35 11.02 15.23
C TYR A 197 -8.00 11.24 14.56
N VAL A 198 -7.95 11.70 13.29
CA VAL A 198 -6.71 11.95 12.55
C VAL A 198 -5.71 12.78 13.35
N LYS A 199 -6.16 13.90 13.93
CA LYS A 199 -5.29 14.79 14.70
C LYS A 199 -4.72 14.08 15.94
N SER A 200 -5.58 13.38 16.69
CA SER A 200 -5.17 12.61 17.88
C SER A 200 -4.20 11.48 17.54
N MET A 201 -4.33 10.86 16.36
CA MET A 201 -3.38 9.87 15.86
C MET A 201 -2.00 10.48 15.58
N ILE A 202 -1.96 11.67 14.98
CA ILE A 202 -0.71 12.39 14.75
C ILE A 202 -0.05 12.78 16.07
N ASP A 203 -0.82 13.28 17.04
CA ASP A 203 -0.31 13.64 18.36
C ASP A 203 0.22 12.40 19.11
N LEU A 204 -0.49 11.26 19.01
CA LEU A 204 -0.01 9.99 19.54
C LEU A 204 1.31 9.54 18.88
N ALA A 205 1.41 9.63 17.55
CA ALA A 205 2.63 9.30 16.82
C ALA A 205 3.83 10.15 17.28
N LYS A 206 3.63 11.46 17.44
CA LYS A 206 4.65 12.38 17.97
C LYS A 206 5.08 11.99 19.38
N ASN A 207 4.12 11.70 20.27
CA ASN A 207 4.39 11.31 21.65
C ASN A 207 5.15 9.98 21.76
N LEU A 208 4.90 9.04 20.83
CA LEU A 208 5.62 7.78 20.75
C LEU A 208 7.00 7.90 20.10
N GLY A 209 7.32 9.05 19.49
CA GLY A 209 8.59 9.29 18.82
C GLY A 209 8.80 8.43 17.58
N VAL A 210 7.72 8.01 16.91
CA VAL A 210 7.83 7.21 15.66
C VAL A 210 8.37 8.07 14.52
N ASP A 211 8.95 7.41 13.53
CA ASP A 211 9.63 8.05 12.40
C ASP A 211 8.64 8.61 11.39
N SER A 212 7.51 7.92 11.20
CA SER A 212 6.41 8.43 10.39
C SER A 212 5.04 7.88 10.80
N ILE A 213 3.98 8.51 10.28
CA ILE A 213 2.61 7.99 10.31
C ILE A 213 2.06 8.00 8.89
N THR A 214 1.42 6.89 8.49
CA THR A 214 0.76 6.77 7.19
C THR A 214 -0.74 6.63 7.35
N PHE A 215 -1.49 7.46 6.63
CA PHE A 215 -2.94 7.30 6.50
C PHE A 215 -3.28 6.68 5.14
N GLU A 216 -3.93 5.52 5.16
CA GLU A 216 -4.42 4.82 3.98
C GLU A 216 -5.94 4.86 3.94
N ALA A 217 -6.53 5.39 2.86
CA ALA A 217 -7.98 5.33 2.69
C ALA A 217 -8.47 3.88 2.55
N LEU A 218 -9.52 3.51 3.29
CA LEU A 218 -10.15 2.19 3.22
C LEU A 218 -10.39 1.72 1.78
N ALA A 219 -9.79 0.58 1.45
CA ALA A 219 -10.06 -0.18 0.24
C ALA A 219 -11.29 -1.09 0.47
N PRO A 220 -12.32 -1.03 -0.39
CA PRO A 220 -13.55 -1.81 -0.19
C PRO A 220 -13.34 -3.28 -0.62
N PHE A 221 -12.53 -4.04 0.09
CA PHE A 221 -12.25 -5.46 -0.20
C PHE A 221 -12.38 -6.30 1.07
N GLY A 222 -12.47 -7.63 0.91
CA GLY A 222 -12.48 -8.58 2.02
C GLY A 222 -13.53 -8.23 3.10
N ARG A 223 -13.09 -8.22 4.36
CA ARG A 223 -13.96 -7.96 5.52
C ARG A 223 -14.55 -6.56 5.52
N ALA A 224 -13.92 -5.57 4.87
CA ALA A 224 -14.50 -4.23 4.77
C ALA A 224 -15.87 -4.24 4.07
N ILE A 225 -16.04 -5.04 3.01
CA ILE A 225 -17.34 -5.22 2.34
C ILE A 225 -18.31 -5.97 3.25
N VAL A 226 -17.87 -7.07 3.84
CA VAL A 226 -18.73 -7.94 4.69
C VAL A 226 -19.31 -7.14 5.85
N ASN A 227 -18.47 -6.32 6.49
CA ASN A 227 -18.84 -5.45 7.61
C ASN A 227 -19.46 -4.12 7.17
N ARG A 228 -19.67 -3.91 5.86
CA ARG A 228 -20.29 -2.70 5.28
C ARG A 228 -19.63 -1.41 5.75
N LEU A 229 -18.31 -1.42 5.87
CA LEU A 229 -17.55 -0.27 6.33
C LEU A 229 -17.63 0.86 5.29
N GLN A 230 -17.87 2.06 5.77
CA GLN A 230 -17.94 3.24 4.92
C GLN A 230 -16.58 3.90 4.82
N ARG A 231 -16.18 4.22 3.60
CA ARG A 231 -14.97 5.01 3.31
C ARG A 231 -15.00 6.36 4.05
N PRO A 232 -13.83 6.98 4.27
CA PRO A 232 -13.81 8.30 4.90
C PRO A 232 -14.51 9.32 3.99
N SER A 233 -14.93 10.43 4.58
CA SER A 233 -15.53 11.59 3.95
C SER A 233 -14.69 12.07 2.77
N GLU A 234 -15.36 12.48 1.70
CA GLU A 234 -14.71 13.10 0.53
C GLU A 234 -14.08 14.46 0.87
N ASN A 235 -14.35 15.00 2.05
CA ASN A 235 -13.72 16.24 2.52
C ASN A 235 -12.58 16.00 3.51
N ILE A 236 -12.22 14.75 3.80
CA ILE A 236 -11.19 14.43 4.80
C ILE A 236 -9.80 15.01 4.44
N TRP A 237 -9.54 15.23 3.14
CA TRP A 237 -8.33 15.90 2.67
C TRP A 237 -8.19 17.31 3.25
N ARG A 238 -9.29 18.02 3.52
CA ARG A 238 -9.27 19.37 4.14
C ARG A 238 -8.70 19.34 5.55
N THR A 239 -8.83 18.21 6.24
CA THR A 239 -8.26 18.00 7.57
C THR A 239 -6.81 17.56 7.46
N ILE A 240 -6.52 16.62 6.57
CA ILE A 240 -5.23 15.94 6.53
C ILE A 240 -4.14 16.78 5.86
N LEU A 241 -4.44 17.47 4.74
CA LEU A 241 -3.41 18.22 4.00
C LEU A 241 -2.76 19.34 4.80
N PRO A 242 -3.50 20.18 5.57
CA PRO A 242 -2.90 21.17 6.47
C PRO A 242 -1.96 20.55 7.49
N LEU A 243 -2.31 19.38 8.01
CA LEU A 243 -1.50 18.67 9.00
C LEU A 243 -0.24 18.08 8.36
N ALA A 244 -0.36 17.52 7.15
CA ALA A 244 0.75 16.97 6.38
C ALA A 244 1.74 18.07 5.95
N ALA A 245 1.25 19.21 5.44
CA ALA A 245 2.10 20.36 5.10
C ALA A 245 2.85 20.92 6.32
N GLY A 246 2.24 20.88 7.50
CA GLY A 246 2.86 21.31 8.76
C GLY A 246 3.79 20.27 9.40
N SER A 247 3.95 19.07 8.83
CA SER A 247 4.74 18.00 9.44
C SER A 247 5.42 17.10 8.41
N PRO A 248 6.76 17.13 8.27
CA PRO A 248 7.50 16.39 7.23
C PRO A 248 7.53 14.86 7.45
N ARG A 249 6.71 14.32 8.36
CA ARG A 249 6.70 12.90 8.77
C ARG A 249 5.33 12.23 8.58
N ILE A 250 4.44 12.86 7.83
CA ILE A 250 3.10 12.34 7.54
C ILE A 250 3.08 11.88 6.08
N SER A 251 2.83 10.60 5.88
CA SER A 251 2.64 10.01 4.55
C SER A 251 1.15 9.79 4.29
N LEU A 252 0.73 10.09 3.07
CA LEU A 252 -0.66 9.95 2.63
C LEU A 252 -0.70 8.90 1.52
N SER A 253 -1.56 7.88 1.70
CA SER A 253 -1.70 6.80 0.74
C SER A 253 -3.15 6.57 0.30
N SER A 254 -3.36 6.37 -1.00
CA SER A 254 -4.68 6.19 -1.61
C SER A 254 -5.69 7.31 -1.36
N MET A 255 -5.21 8.47 -0.93
CA MET A 255 -6.04 9.62 -0.60
C MET A 255 -6.45 10.38 -1.85
N ARG A 256 -5.74 10.22 -2.98
CA ARG A 256 -6.07 10.88 -4.25
C ARG A 256 -7.50 10.65 -4.73
N PHE A 257 -8.09 9.49 -4.46
CA PHE A 257 -9.47 9.19 -4.87
C PHE A 257 -10.53 9.83 -3.97
N LEU A 258 -10.12 10.60 -2.96
CA LEU A 258 -10.97 11.40 -2.09
C LEU A 258 -10.83 12.90 -2.38
N MET A 259 -9.90 13.28 -3.27
CA MET A 259 -9.65 14.68 -3.59
C MET A 259 -10.55 15.17 -4.72
N PRO A 260 -10.89 16.48 -4.74
CA PRO A 260 -11.57 17.08 -5.88
C PRO A 260 -10.68 17.02 -7.13
N ILE A 261 -11.31 16.91 -8.30
CA ILE A 261 -10.58 16.73 -9.56
C ILE A 261 -9.65 17.89 -9.88
N SER A 262 -10.03 19.13 -9.55
CA SER A 262 -9.17 20.31 -9.75
C SER A 262 -7.83 20.17 -9.04
N LEU A 263 -7.83 19.67 -7.81
CA LEU A 263 -6.64 19.43 -7.02
C LEU A 263 -5.80 18.29 -7.58
N LEU A 264 -6.44 17.25 -8.12
CA LEU A 264 -5.74 16.17 -8.84
C LEU A 264 -5.06 16.67 -10.11
N GLN A 265 -5.72 17.54 -10.88
CA GLN A 265 -5.16 18.16 -12.09
C GLN A 265 -3.93 19.01 -11.77
N GLU A 266 -4.00 19.82 -10.71
CA GLU A 266 -2.88 20.61 -10.19
C GLU A 266 -1.69 19.69 -9.83
N SER A 267 -1.95 18.70 -8.97
CA SER A 267 -0.93 17.76 -8.49
C SER A 267 -0.24 17.02 -9.64
N TYR A 268 -1.02 16.68 -10.68
CA TYR A 268 -0.47 16.07 -11.88
C TYR A 268 0.43 17.00 -12.67
N ARG A 269 0.01 18.23 -12.94
CA ARG A 269 0.85 19.17 -13.69
C ARG A 269 2.20 19.33 -13.00
N LYS A 270 2.20 19.52 -11.68
CA LYS A 270 3.43 19.57 -10.89
C LYS A 270 4.25 18.27 -10.97
N ALA A 271 3.62 17.11 -10.81
CA ALA A 271 4.30 15.82 -10.94
C ALA A 271 4.95 15.63 -12.33
N LYS A 272 4.30 16.09 -13.40
CA LYS A 272 4.82 16.06 -14.77
C LYS A 272 6.04 16.97 -14.94
N GLU A 273 5.98 18.18 -14.37
CA GLU A 273 7.11 19.11 -14.35
C GLU A 273 8.30 18.52 -13.60
N LEU A 274 8.06 17.96 -12.40
CA LEU A 274 9.09 17.36 -11.55
C LEU A 274 9.79 16.16 -12.20
N LEU A 275 9.05 15.28 -12.88
CA LEU A 275 9.61 14.07 -13.45
C LEU A 275 10.32 14.30 -14.79
N GLY A 276 10.10 15.43 -15.48
CA GLY A 276 10.65 15.69 -16.82
C GLY A 276 10.30 14.63 -17.87
N LYS A 277 9.32 13.76 -17.61
CA LYS A 277 8.93 12.62 -18.45
C LYS A 277 7.56 12.87 -19.08
N SER A 278 7.44 12.49 -20.36
CA SER A 278 6.19 12.53 -21.12
C SER A 278 5.26 11.34 -20.82
N SER A 279 5.79 10.23 -20.31
CA SER A 279 5.04 9.02 -19.95
C SER A 279 5.31 8.62 -18.50
N TYR A 280 4.36 8.89 -17.60
CA TYR A 280 4.33 8.35 -16.25
C TYR A 280 2.93 7.79 -15.99
N GLN A 281 2.85 6.54 -15.55
CA GLN A 281 1.58 5.90 -15.19
C GLN A 281 1.54 5.67 -13.68
N THR A 282 0.49 6.18 -13.02
CA THR A 282 0.38 6.18 -11.53
C THR A 282 0.13 4.82 -10.90
N CYS A 283 -0.03 3.76 -11.68
CA CYS A 283 -0.25 2.42 -11.16
C CYS A 283 1.04 1.60 -11.32
N PRO A 284 1.78 1.30 -10.23
CA PRO A 284 3.04 0.56 -10.33
C PRO A 284 2.84 -0.93 -10.60
N ALA A 285 1.60 -1.42 -10.53
CA ALA A 285 1.27 -2.84 -10.64
C ALA A 285 1.76 -3.42 -11.97
N GLY A 286 2.66 -4.40 -11.87
CA GLY A 286 3.32 -5.03 -13.01
C GLY A 286 4.32 -4.13 -13.75
N ARG A 287 4.62 -2.91 -13.30
CA ARG A 287 5.53 -1.96 -14.01
C ARG A 287 6.82 -1.69 -13.25
N SER A 288 6.68 -1.40 -11.96
CA SER A 288 7.77 -1.22 -10.99
C SER A 288 7.55 -2.05 -9.72
N ARG A 289 6.42 -2.77 -9.65
CA ARG A 289 6.02 -3.61 -8.53
C ARG A 289 5.44 -4.95 -8.97
N MET A 290 5.69 -5.98 -8.16
CA MET A 290 4.88 -7.21 -8.13
C MET A 290 4.57 -7.66 -6.70
N VAL A 291 3.71 -8.67 -6.57
CA VAL A 291 3.33 -9.31 -5.32
C VAL A 291 3.51 -10.81 -5.47
N ILE A 292 4.12 -11.45 -4.47
CA ILE A 292 4.18 -12.91 -4.34
C ILE A 292 3.32 -13.28 -3.13
N ASP A 293 2.27 -14.06 -3.37
CA ASP A 293 1.40 -14.58 -2.31
C ASP A 293 2.07 -15.75 -1.57
N ALA A 294 1.49 -16.16 -0.45
CA ALA A 294 2.09 -17.16 0.45
C ALA A 294 2.31 -18.52 -0.20
N ASN A 295 1.50 -18.91 -1.19
CA ASN A 295 1.66 -20.14 -1.96
C ASN A 295 2.58 -19.99 -3.19
N GLY A 296 3.19 -18.82 -3.36
CA GLY A 296 4.08 -18.50 -4.48
C GLY A 296 3.39 -17.95 -5.73
N ASP A 297 2.08 -17.77 -5.72
CA ASP A 297 1.37 -17.17 -6.84
C ASP A 297 1.76 -15.69 -7.01
N VAL A 298 1.98 -15.27 -8.26
CA VAL A 298 2.49 -13.95 -8.60
C VAL A 298 1.39 -13.06 -9.18
N TYR A 299 1.25 -11.85 -8.63
CA TYR A 299 0.25 -10.85 -9.02
C TYR A 299 0.89 -9.47 -9.17
N GLY A 300 0.23 -8.57 -9.92
CA GLY A 300 0.71 -7.18 -10.05
C GLY A 300 0.42 -6.32 -8.83
N CYS A 301 -0.60 -6.69 -8.04
CA CYS A 301 -1.08 -5.99 -6.86
C CYS A 301 -1.82 -6.99 -5.96
N GLU A 302 -1.74 -6.79 -4.65
CA GLU A 302 -2.37 -7.62 -3.63
C GLU A 302 -3.90 -7.60 -3.70
N LEU A 303 -4.48 -6.47 -4.13
CA LEU A 303 -5.94 -6.34 -4.28
C LEU A 303 -6.47 -7.17 -5.45
N LEU A 304 -5.59 -7.72 -6.29
CA LEU A 304 -5.94 -8.61 -7.39
C LEU A 304 -5.92 -10.08 -7.00
N ILE A 305 -5.39 -10.42 -5.80
CA ILE A 305 -5.34 -11.80 -5.35
C ILE A 305 -6.77 -12.33 -5.19
N GLY A 306 -7.06 -13.47 -5.82
CA GLY A 306 -8.39 -14.07 -5.86
C GLY A 306 -9.41 -13.37 -6.77
N LEU A 307 -9.06 -12.23 -7.40
CA LEU A 307 -9.91 -11.56 -8.39
C LEU A 307 -9.50 -11.83 -9.84
N MET A 308 -8.23 -12.16 -10.07
CA MET A 308 -7.72 -12.58 -11.37
C MET A 308 -6.89 -13.85 -11.22
N LYS A 309 -6.65 -14.54 -12.34
CA LYS A 309 -5.66 -15.61 -12.38
C LYS A 309 -4.27 -15.02 -12.09
N PRO A 310 -3.42 -15.70 -11.31
CA PRO A 310 -2.04 -15.28 -11.15
C PRO A 310 -1.30 -15.30 -12.50
N GLU A 311 -0.27 -14.48 -12.62
CA GLU A 311 0.59 -14.46 -13.81
C GLU A 311 1.45 -15.73 -13.90
N GLY A 312 1.73 -16.36 -12.76
CA GLY A 312 2.50 -17.59 -12.61
C GLY A 312 2.72 -17.92 -11.14
N ASN A 313 3.61 -18.86 -10.86
CA ASN A 313 4.00 -19.26 -9.51
C ASN A 313 5.51 -19.53 -9.41
N VAL A 314 6.14 -18.96 -8.40
CA VAL A 314 7.60 -18.98 -8.23
C VAL A 314 8.20 -20.39 -8.03
N ARG A 315 7.38 -21.40 -7.72
CA ARG A 315 7.84 -22.81 -7.61
C ARG A 315 8.22 -23.42 -8.94
N ARG A 316 7.52 -23.04 -9.99
CA ARG A 316 7.56 -23.69 -11.30
C ARG A 316 8.02 -22.76 -12.42
N ASP A 317 7.80 -21.45 -12.25
CA ASP A 317 8.04 -20.46 -13.29
C ASP A 317 9.24 -19.59 -12.91
N SER A 318 10.05 -19.19 -13.90
CA SER A 318 11.12 -18.21 -13.69
C SER A 318 10.53 -16.83 -13.42
N ILE A 319 10.93 -16.20 -12.30
CA ILE A 319 10.42 -14.86 -11.96
C ILE A 319 10.79 -13.84 -13.06
N LYS A 320 11.94 -14.04 -13.71
CA LYS A 320 12.40 -13.21 -14.83
C LYS A 320 11.50 -13.29 -16.05
N GLU A 321 11.04 -14.49 -16.38
CA GLU A 321 10.12 -14.70 -17.50
C GLU A 321 8.74 -14.16 -17.18
N LEU A 322 8.23 -14.41 -15.96
CA LEU A 322 6.98 -13.82 -15.47
C LEU A 322 7.04 -12.29 -15.52
N TRP A 323 8.14 -11.69 -15.08
CA TRP A 323 8.30 -10.24 -15.13
C TRP A 323 8.35 -9.71 -16.56
N ARG A 324 9.04 -10.36 -17.49
CA ARG A 324 9.16 -9.85 -18.86
C ARG A 324 7.91 -10.09 -19.70
N GLY A 325 7.33 -11.28 -19.64
CA GLY A 325 6.20 -11.70 -20.47
C GLY A 325 4.83 -11.48 -19.83
N GLY A 326 4.74 -11.46 -18.50
CA GLY A 326 3.49 -11.35 -17.75
C GLY A 326 2.95 -9.93 -17.61
N PHE A 327 1.92 -9.80 -16.79
CA PHE A 327 1.22 -8.56 -16.41
C PHE A 327 0.60 -7.80 -17.59
N GLY A 328 0.41 -8.46 -18.73
CA GLY A 328 -0.05 -7.84 -19.97
C GLY A 328 -1.39 -7.13 -19.83
N GLY A 329 -2.33 -7.71 -19.07
CA GLY A 329 -3.63 -7.11 -18.79
C GLY A 329 -3.54 -5.80 -18.01
N LEU A 330 -2.52 -5.64 -17.17
CA LEU A 330 -2.28 -4.41 -16.41
C LEU A 330 -1.43 -3.41 -17.21
N ARG A 331 -0.36 -3.87 -17.86
CA ARG A 331 0.59 -3.06 -18.63
C ARG A 331 -0.04 -2.42 -19.86
N ARG A 332 -0.91 -3.16 -20.55
CA ARG A 332 -1.58 -2.74 -21.79
C ARG A 332 -3.04 -2.32 -21.56
N ARG A 333 -3.42 -2.04 -20.32
CA ARG A 333 -4.77 -1.56 -20.01
C ARG A 333 -5.00 -0.21 -20.70
N ASP A 334 -5.98 -0.17 -21.59
CA ASP A 334 -6.37 1.03 -22.34
C ASP A 334 -7.89 1.28 -22.18
N LEU A 335 -8.23 2.52 -21.85
CA LEU A 335 -9.57 3.05 -21.70
C LEU A 335 -9.75 4.36 -22.49
N SER A 336 -8.88 4.61 -23.49
CA SER A 336 -8.89 5.81 -24.33
C SER A 336 -10.18 5.99 -25.12
N ASN A 337 -10.95 4.92 -25.32
CA ASN A 337 -12.25 4.92 -26.00
C ASN A 337 -13.44 4.72 -25.04
N VAL A 338 -13.22 4.74 -23.71
CA VAL A 338 -14.26 4.50 -22.70
C VAL A 338 -14.58 5.80 -21.97
N LEU A 339 -15.84 6.27 -22.00
CA LEU A 339 -16.27 7.41 -21.18
C LEU A 339 -16.31 7.04 -19.68
N PRO A 340 -15.93 7.96 -18.77
CA PRO A 340 -15.47 9.33 -19.03
C PRO A 340 -13.96 9.44 -19.33
N CYS A 341 -13.21 8.33 -19.35
CA CYS A 341 -11.76 8.35 -19.54
C CYS A 341 -11.34 8.94 -20.90
N SER A 342 -12.07 8.63 -21.97
CA SER A 342 -11.78 9.11 -23.34
C SER A 342 -11.78 10.63 -23.49
N SER A 343 -12.49 11.35 -22.64
CA SER A 343 -12.54 12.83 -22.63
C SER A 343 -11.86 13.44 -21.40
N CYS A 344 -11.18 12.63 -20.58
CA CYS A 344 -10.58 13.09 -19.35
C CYS A 344 -9.18 13.66 -19.59
N THR A 345 -8.95 14.90 -19.17
CA THR A 345 -7.63 15.57 -19.28
C THR A 345 -6.52 14.87 -18.47
N MET A 346 -6.88 13.98 -17.56
CA MET A 346 -5.96 13.21 -16.71
C MET A 346 -5.66 11.80 -17.25
N TYR A 347 -6.22 11.43 -18.40
CA TYR A 347 -6.22 10.05 -18.87
C TYR A 347 -4.81 9.47 -19.04
N GLU A 348 -3.89 10.23 -19.67
CA GLU A 348 -2.54 9.76 -19.98
C GLU A 348 -1.75 9.26 -18.75
N LEU A 349 -2.08 9.81 -17.59
CA LEU A 349 -1.46 9.54 -16.30
C LEU A 349 -2.26 8.55 -15.45
N CYS A 350 -3.57 8.78 -15.34
CA CYS A 350 -4.47 8.02 -14.47
C CYS A 350 -4.77 6.64 -15.07
N ARG A 351 -4.86 6.55 -16.40
CA ARG A 351 -5.21 5.33 -17.16
C ARG A 351 -6.49 4.65 -16.65
N GLY A 352 -7.44 5.46 -16.15
CA GLY A 352 -8.73 5.03 -15.64
C GLY A 352 -8.70 4.41 -14.24
N GLY A 353 -7.75 4.80 -13.39
CA GLY A 353 -7.73 4.52 -11.95
C GLY A 353 -7.44 3.06 -11.60
N CYS A 354 -7.87 2.60 -10.42
CA CYS A 354 -7.49 1.31 -9.87
C CYS A 354 -8.11 0.12 -10.64
N PRO A 355 -7.28 -0.75 -11.27
CA PRO A 355 -7.78 -1.92 -11.99
C PRO A 355 -8.42 -2.96 -11.08
N ALA A 356 -7.95 -3.10 -9.83
CA ALA A 356 -8.50 -4.07 -8.88
C ALA A 356 -9.95 -3.72 -8.49
N ARG A 357 -10.24 -2.43 -8.26
CA ARG A 357 -11.61 -1.97 -7.98
C ARG A 357 -12.52 -2.12 -9.19
N ALA A 358 -12.01 -1.83 -10.39
CA ALA A 358 -12.76 -2.06 -11.63
C ALA A 358 -13.11 -3.56 -11.81
N LEU A 359 -12.15 -4.47 -11.60
CA LEU A 359 -12.40 -5.91 -11.64
C LEU A 359 -13.39 -6.35 -10.56
N GLN A 360 -13.23 -5.88 -9.33
CA GLN A 360 -14.12 -6.26 -8.23
C GLN A 360 -15.57 -5.86 -8.51
N ARG A 361 -15.78 -4.64 -9.04
CA ARG A 361 -17.12 -4.08 -9.26
C ARG A 361 -17.75 -4.51 -10.59
N TYR A 362 -16.96 -4.55 -11.66
CA TYR A 362 -17.43 -4.71 -13.04
C TYR A 362 -16.96 -6.01 -13.71
N ARG A 363 -16.11 -6.81 -13.04
CA ARG A 363 -15.56 -8.07 -13.56
C ARG A 363 -14.76 -7.91 -14.86
N THR A 364 -14.25 -6.70 -15.14
CA THR A 364 -13.39 -6.42 -16.29
C THR A 364 -12.32 -5.39 -15.96
N LEU A 365 -11.14 -5.54 -16.56
CA LEU A 365 -10.08 -4.52 -16.55
C LEU A 365 -10.42 -3.35 -17.49
N ARG A 366 -11.33 -3.54 -18.45
CA ARG A 366 -11.76 -2.53 -19.44
C ARG A 366 -12.91 -1.64 -18.92
N ALA A 367 -12.88 -1.31 -17.63
CA ALA A 367 -13.79 -0.37 -17.02
C ALA A 367 -13.02 0.66 -16.19
N PRO A 368 -13.52 1.91 -16.10
CA PRO A 368 -12.91 2.91 -15.24
C PRO A 368 -13.09 2.53 -13.77
N ASP A 369 -12.25 3.10 -12.91
CA ASP A 369 -12.37 2.94 -11.46
C ASP A 369 -13.74 3.40 -10.95
N PRO A 370 -14.49 2.53 -10.22
CA PRO A 370 -15.79 2.90 -9.66
C PRO A 370 -15.72 4.07 -8.66
N MET A 371 -14.54 4.39 -8.14
CA MET A 371 -14.34 5.51 -7.23
C MET A 371 -13.89 6.79 -7.92
N CYS A 372 -13.78 6.80 -9.25
CA CYS A 372 -13.51 8.03 -9.99
C CYS A 372 -14.68 9.02 -9.79
N PRO A 373 -14.42 10.29 -9.43
CA PRO A 373 -15.48 11.29 -9.26
C PRO A 373 -16.35 11.51 -10.51
N TYR A 374 -15.82 11.26 -11.72
CA TYR A 374 -16.58 11.30 -12.97
C TYR A 374 -17.43 10.05 -13.26
N VAL A 375 -17.18 8.95 -12.54
CA VAL A 375 -17.90 7.67 -12.66
C VAL A 375 -18.96 7.54 -11.57
N LYS A 376 -18.67 8.05 -10.36
CA LYS A 376 -19.55 7.98 -9.20
C LYS A 376 -20.96 8.49 -9.55
N GLY A 377 -21.97 7.66 -9.31
CA GLY A 377 -23.38 8.00 -9.56
C GLY A 377 -23.85 7.81 -11.01
N ARG A 378 -23.03 7.26 -11.92
CA ARG A 378 -23.43 6.95 -13.30
C ARG A 378 -23.55 5.44 -13.54
N PRO A 379 -24.54 4.98 -14.34
CA PRO A 379 -24.55 3.60 -14.83
C PRO A 379 -23.33 3.37 -15.72
N VAL A 380 -22.71 2.21 -15.58
CA VAL A 380 -21.46 1.86 -16.28
C VAL A 380 -21.77 1.44 -17.71
N PRO A 381 -20.89 1.73 -18.69
CA PRO A 381 -21.08 1.27 -20.06
C PRO A 381 -21.33 -0.24 -20.08
N SER A 382 -22.43 -0.67 -20.69
CA SER A 382 -22.75 -2.09 -20.81
C SER A 382 -21.60 -2.79 -21.52
N ALA A 383 -21.13 -3.91 -20.95
CA ALA A 383 -20.08 -4.77 -21.51
C ALA A 383 -20.41 -5.31 -22.93
N SER A 384 -21.61 -5.06 -23.45
CA SER A 384 -22.09 -5.45 -24.78
C SER A 384 -21.59 -4.59 -25.95
N ARG A 385 -20.61 -3.68 -25.75
CA ARG A 385 -19.92 -2.96 -26.84
C ARG A 385 -18.41 -2.90 -26.67
N LEU A 386 -17.76 -4.01 -26.30
CA LEU A 386 -16.30 -4.14 -26.23
C LEU A 386 -15.80 -5.42 -26.86
#